data_AF-A0AAV5AM75-F1
#
_entry.id   AF-A0AAV5AM75-F1
#
_cell.length_a   1.000
_cell.length_b   1.000
_cell.length_c   1.000
_cell.angle_alpha   90.00
_cell.angle_beta   90.00
_cell.angle_gamma   90.00
#
_symmetry.space_group_name_H-M   'P 1'
#
loop_
_entity.id
_entity.type
_entity.pdbx_description
1 polymer ?
#
loop_
_entity_poly.entity_id
_entity_poly.type
_entity_poly.pdbx_seq_one_letter_code
_entity_poly.pdbx_strand_id
1 'polypeptide(L)'
;MPHPSAIRDVCSQHAVLVDRQGSVGVAPVGDNKAWKVPIEIMLDLPRLRSYYPVILTAEFMRLHGIDQSNELLTGHWNRDIHQHENMASFHAIPNPQFDDDVFRVDTVFPFLSNLSRTDDLTEKDTQIDAGFREAAGEGKKHLSWDNAVHILRSNGHYIDDDATAEMLMNHGGWVVTYTYEGLGGNEFAKSVVPSTREILPRSHVRGWVEDFTMDVDVLLLEGEIHLERKPASLRFATSAARDNYTHFVLSYMQPTSPLILLSEKLAKRMTRLSHGRGWFSTHMRRGDFIRIGWVKDQSLEAHLKHVKDVFEQGRKKLTSGRFWFWSGGMPRRDDPYFVATDERTKESLTYIRKNGAITIYELLTDEDRRQIGWPLLFTDVLGIVEQRIAASSMFFYGPALSSLSGGVLNIRATMGLDSSSWIVD
;
A
#
# COMPACT_ATOMS: atom_id res chain seq x y z
N MET A 1 25.58 12.08 14.55
CA MET A 1 24.91 12.43 13.28
C MET A 1 25.58 13.68 12.74
N PRO A 2 25.90 13.74 11.44
CA PRO A 2 26.45 14.95 10.83
C PRO A 2 25.46 16.12 10.91
N HIS A 3 26.00 17.34 10.87
CA HIS A 3 25.22 18.58 10.90
C HIS A 3 24.27 18.66 9.68
N PRO A 4 23.05 19.23 9.78
CA PRO A 4 22.09 19.26 8.66
C PRO A 4 22.63 19.89 7.37
N SER A 5 23.54 20.86 7.47
CA SER A 5 24.24 21.47 6.33
C SER A 5 25.14 20.47 5.60
N ALA A 6 25.91 19.66 6.34
CA ALA A 6 26.80 18.66 5.75
C ALA A 6 26.04 17.53 5.03
N ILE A 7 24.84 17.17 5.50
CA ILE A 7 23.99 16.19 4.80
C ILE A 7 23.49 16.75 3.47
N ARG A 8 23.10 18.03 3.46
CA ARG A 8 22.63 18.71 2.25
C ARG A 8 23.73 18.79 1.17
N ASP A 9 24.97 19.03 1.58
CA ASP A 9 26.12 19.15 0.68
C ASP A 9 26.59 17.80 0.10
N VAL A 10 26.29 16.69 0.78
CA VAL A 10 26.59 15.34 0.28
C VAL A 10 25.47 14.82 -0.63
N CYS A 11 24.20 15.00 -0.25
CA CYS A 11 23.08 14.55 -1.07
C CYS A 11 22.99 15.31 -2.40
N SER A 12 23.34 16.60 -2.43
CA SER A 12 23.33 17.42 -3.65
C SER A 12 24.35 17.01 -4.71
N GLN A 13 25.34 16.19 -4.35
CA GLN A 13 26.28 15.61 -5.31
C GLN A 13 25.66 14.45 -6.11
N HIS A 14 24.54 13.90 -5.65
CA HIS A 14 23.95 12.68 -6.18
C HIS A 14 22.50 12.83 -6.65
N ALA A 15 21.76 13.80 -6.10
CA ALA A 15 20.38 14.05 -6.46
C ALA A 15 20.08 15.55 -6.55
N VAL A 16 19.10 15.91 -7.38
CA VAL A 16 18.65 17.29 -7.51
C VAL A 16 17.70 17.61 -6.36
N LEU A 17 18.00 18.67 -5.61
CA LEU A 17 17.09 19.22 -4.60
C LEU A 17 15.95 19.93 -5.31
N VAL A 18 14.72 19.53 -5.02
CA VAL A 18 13.50 20.12 -5.59
C VAL A 18 12.67 20.77 -4.50
N ASP A 19 12.01 21.88 -4.85
CA ASP A 19 10.97 22.49 -4.03
C ASP A 19 9.61 21.97 -4.50
N ARG A 20 8.91 21.29 -3.60
CA ARG A 20 7.60 20.68 -3.81
C ARG A 20 6.45 21.64 -3.55
N GLN A 21 6.66 22.95 -3.48
CA GLN A 21 5.54 23.91 -3.44
C GLN A 21 4.52 23.56 -4.54
N GLY A 22 3.31 23.17 -4.13
CA GLY A 22 2.22 22.77 -5.04
C GLY A 22 2.32 21.36 -5.64
N SER A 23 3.19 20.47 -5.14
CA SER A 23 3.36 19.09 -5.68
C SER A 23 2.69 18.03 -4.79
N VAL A 24 1.76 17.25 -5.36
CA VAL A 24 1.04 16.05 -4.86
C VAL A 24 1.08 15.79 -3.34
N GLY A 25 -0.10 15.84 -2.71
CA GLY A 25 -0.36 15.35 -1.35
C GLY A 25 -0.02 16.34 -0.25
N VAL A 26 -0.59 16.12 0.94
CA VAL A 26 -0.44 16.94 2.16
C VAL A 26 1.02 16.96 2.61
N ALA A 27 1.88 17.74 1.94
CA ALA A 27 3.19 18.06 2.46
C ALA A 27 2.95 18.86 3.75
N PRO A 28 3.45 18.41 4.91
CA PRO A 28 3.26 19.14 6.14
C PRO A 28 3.84 20.54 5.97
N VAL A 29 3.01 21.57 6.14
CA VAL A 29 3.39 22.99 6.01
C VAL A 29 4.78 23.22 6.62
N GLY A 30 5.75 23.62 5.81
CA GLY A 30 7.07 24.06 6.28
C GLY A 30 8.30 23.24 5.84
N ASP A 31 8.17 22.07 5.20
CA ASP A 31 9.33 21.40 4.57
C ASP A 31 8.98 20.85 3.19
N ASN A 32 9.04 21.75 2.20
CA ASN A 32 8.72 21.42 0.81
C ASN A 32 9.94 20.89 0.05
N LYS A 33 11.08 20.67 0.71
CA LYS A 33 12.29 20.23 0.01
C LYS A 33 12.29 18.71 -0.12
N ALA A 34 12.54 18.22 -1.33
CA ALA A 34 12.72 16.81 -1.60
C ALA A 34 13.89 16.59 -2.57
N TRP A 35 14.23 15.33 -2.81
CA TRP A 35 15.29 14.96 -3.73
C TRP A 35 14.71 14.18 -4.90
N LYS A 36 15.08 14.55 -6.13
CA LYS A 36 14.77 13.77 -7.33
C LYS A 36 15.72 12.58 -7.38
N VAL A 37 15.23 11.40 -7.02
CA VAL A 37 15.96 10.13 -7.09
C VAL A 37 15.42 9.33 -8.29
N PRO A 38 16.28 8.83 -9.20
CA PRO A 38 15.86 7.97 -10.29
C PRO A 38 15.13 6.72 -9.77
N ILE A 39 13.96 6.43 -10.34
CA ILE A 39 13.09 5.32 -9.89
C ILE A 39 13.76 3.95 -10.07
N GLU A 40 14.68 3.83 -11.03
CA GLU A 40 15.42 2.59 -11.34
C GLU A 40 16.35 2.15 -10.21
N ILE A 41 16.64 3.04 -9.27
CA ILE A 41 17.42 2.71 -8.07
C ILE A 41 16.58 1.89 -7.09
N MET A 42 15.29 2.19 -7.04
CA MET A 42 14.33 1.62 -6.11
C MET A 42 13.60 0.42 -6.70
N LEU A 43 13.31 0.44 -8.00
CA LEU A 43 12.44 -0.52 -8.69
C LEU A 43 13.20 -1.26 -9.79
N ASP A 44 13.03 -2.58 -9.85
CA ASP A 44 13.56 -3.42 -10.92
C ASP A 44 12.74 -3.22 -12.21
N LEU A 45 13.10 -2.18 -12.98
CA LEU A 45 12.42 -1.87 -14.24
C LEU A 45 12.49 -3.02 -15.27
N PRO A 46 13.63 -3.72 -15.48
CA PRO A 46 13.65 -4.89 -16.37
C PRO A 46 12.59 -5.94 -16.00
N ARG A 47 12.44 -6.25 -14.71
CA ARG A 47 11.41 -7.17 -14.24
C ARG A 47 10.01 -6.62 -14.44
N LEU A 48 9.77 -5.34 -14.15
CA LEU A 48 8.48 -4.71 -14.39
C LEU A 48 8.10 -4.73 -15.89
N ARG A 49 9.08 -4.47 -16.76
CA ARG A 49 8.94 -4.43 -18.22
C ARG A 49 8.71 -5.79 -18.87
N SER A 50 9.07 -6.89 -18.19
CA SER A 50 8.73 -8.22 -18.68
C SER A 50 7.24 -8.55 -18.54
N TYR A 51 6.49 -7.73 -17.80
CA TYR A 51 5.06 -7.93 -17.55
C TYR A 51 4.18 -6.85 -18.19
N TYR A 52 4.56 -5.57 -18.03
CA TYR A 52 3.84 -4.44 -18.62
C TYR A 52 4.77 -3.58 -19.49
N PRO A 53 4.26 -2.96 -20.57
CA PRO A 53 5.03 -2.01 -21.38
C PRO A 53 5.22 -0.68 -20.63
N VAL A 54 6.11 -0.68 -19.64
CA VAL A 54 6.40 0.48 -18.80
C VAL A 54 7.57 1.28 -19.39
N ILE A 55 7.32 2.55 -19.66
CA ILE A 55 8.33 3.54 -20.03
C ILE A 55 8.38 4.65 -18.97
N LEU A 56 9.54 5.27 -18.85
CA LEU A 56 9.75 6.45 -18.01
C LEU A 56 9.29 7.71 -18.76
N THR A 57 8.92 8.76 -18.01
CA THR A 57 8.59 10.06 -18.59
C THR A 57 9.70 10.58 -19.51
N ALA A 58 10.96 10.45 -19.10
CA ALA A 58 12.11 10.84 -19.91
C ALA A 58 12.29 10.01 -21.20
N GLU A 59 11.87 8.74 -21.19
CA GLU A 59 11.87 7.87 -22.37
C GLU A 59 10.72 8.24 -23.31
N PHE A 60 9.53 8.47 -22.77
CA PHE A 60 8.38 8.99 -23.52
C PHE A 60 8.75 10.29 -24.25
N MET A 61 9.32 11.27 -23.53
CA MET A 61 9.72 12.55 -24.13
C MET A 61 10.70 12.33 -25.28
N ARG A 62 11.70 11.46 -25.12
CA ARG A 62 12.66 11.13 -26.17
C ARG A 62 12.00 10.50 -27.39
N LEU A 63 11.06 9.57 -27.19
CA LEU A 63 10.34 8.90 -28.28
C LEU A 63 9.52 9.87 -29.12
N HIS A 64 9.00 10.94 -28.50
CA HIS A 64 8.19 11.96 -29.17
C HIS A 64 9.00 13.23 -29.56
N GLY A 65 10.33 13.20 -29.46
CA GLY A 65 11.18 14.36 -29.81
C GLY A 65 11.02 15.57 -28.89
N ILE A 66 10.49 15.37 -27.68
CA ILE A 66 10.29 16.39 -26.64
C ILE A 66 11.58 16.51 -25.82
N ASP A 67 12.02 17.75 -25.56
CA ASP A 67 13.15 18.00 -24.68
C ASP A 67 12.83 17.54 -23.24
N GLN A 68 13.72 16.74 -22.64
CA GLN A 68 13.59 16.25 -21.25
C GLN A 68 13.53 17.37 -20.22
N SER A 69 13.96 18.59 -20.56
CA SER A 69 13.77 19.77 -19.72
C SER A 69 12.29 20.11 -19.43
N ASN A 70 11.36 19.53 -20.20
CA ASN A 70 9.92 19.65 -19.97
C ASN A 70 9.39 18.74 -18.84
N GLU A 71 10.19 17.80 -18.32
CA GLU A 71 9.82 16.98 -17.17
C GLU A 71 9.80 17.84 -15.90
N LEU A 72 8.60 18.08 -15.36
CA LEU A 72 8.45 18.92 -14.18
C LEU A 72 9.04 18.26 -12.94
N LEU A 73 9.83 19.03 -12.20
CA LEU A 73 10.41 18.60 -10.92
C LEU A 73 9.37 18.41 -9.81
N THR A 74 8.15 18.92 -10.02
CA THR A 74 6.98 18.73 -9.14
C THR A 74 6.39 17.33 -9.25
N GLY A 75 6.78 16.53 -10.26
CA GLY A 75 6.19 15.23 -10.55
C GLY A 75 4.84 15.30 -11.25
N HIS A 76 4.32 16.49 -11.54
CA HIS A 76 3.11 16.64 -12.35
C HIS A 76 3.41 16.43 -13.83
N TRP A 77 2.43 15.90 -14.57
CA TRP A 77 2.50 15.87 -16.03
C TRP A 77 2.47 17.29 -16.60
N ASN A 78 3.44 17.63 -17.44
CA ASN A 78 3.47 18.92 -18.12
C ASN A 78 2.46 18.92 -19.28
N ARG A 79 1.38 19.69 -19.17
CA ARG A 79 0.35 19.74 -20.21
C ARG A 79 0.71 20.64 -21.37
N ASP A 80 1.59 21.61 -21.14
CA ASP A 80 1.96 22.61 -22.15
C ASP A 80 2.70 21.97 -23.34
N ILE A 81 3.32 20.80 -23.12
CA ILE A 81 3.98 20.03 -24.20
C ILE A 81 3.02 19.62 -25.32
N HIS A 82 1.71 19.57 -25.05
CA HIS A 82 0.69 19.14 -26.03
C HIS A 82 0.07 20.31 -26.82
N GLN A 83 0.52 21.56 -26.61
CA GLN A 83 -0.04 22.74 -27.29
C GLN A 83 0.57 22.99 -28.68
N HIS A 84 1.55 22.20 -29.11
CA HIS A 84 2.24 22.36 -30.40
C HIS A 84 1.77 21.33 -31.45
N GLU A 85 1.73 21.73 -32.72
CA GLU A 85 1.40 20.85 -33.84
C GLU A 85 2.39 19.65 -33.92
N ASN A 86 1.89 18.44 -34.19
CA ASN A 86 2.62 17.16 -34.26
C ASN A 86 3.05 16.53 -32.91
N MET A 87 2.45 16.94 -31.79
CA MET A 87 2.69 16.30 -30.49
C MET A 87 1.76 15.11 -30.22
N ALA A 88 2.14 14.25 -29.27
CA ALA A 88 1.34 13.11 -28.82
C ALA A 88 -0.07 13.56 -28.41
N SER A 89 -1.09 12.84 -28.86
CA SER A 89 -2.49 13.10 -28.51
C SER A 89 -2.72 12.94 -27.01
N PHE A 90 -3.54 13.82 -26.43
CA PHE A 90 -3.68 13.95 -24.99
C PHE A 90 -5.14 14.12 -24.58
N HIS A 91 -5.53 13.41 -23.52
CA HIS A 91 -6.82 13.59 -22.86
C HIS A 91 -6.64 13.58 -21.34
N ALA A 92 -7.24 14.55 -20.66
CA ALA A 92 -7.31 14.58 -19.21
C ALA A 92 -8.72 14.17 -18.76
N ILE A 93 -8.80 13.21 -17.83
CA ILE A 93 -10.02 12.84 -17.11
C ILE A 93 -10.09 13.72 -15.85
N PRO A 94 -11.02 14.69 -15.78
CA PRO A 94 -11.20 15.51 -14.58
C PRO A 94 -11.57 14.64 -13.38
N ASN A 95 -11.06 14.98 -12.20
CA ASN A 95 -11.28 14.19 -10.97
C ASN A 95 -12.77 13.87 -10.70
N PRO A 96 -13.72 14.81 -10.85
CA PRO A 96 -15.15 14.51 -10.69
C PRO A 96 -15.64 13.36 -11.58
N GLN A 97 -15.17 13.27 -12.82
CA GLN A 97 -15.59 12.17 -13.70
C GLN A 97 -15.15 10.81 -13.18
N PHE A 98 -14.01 10.72 -12.49
CA PHE A 98 -13.56 9.49 -11.87
C PHE A 98 -14.28 9.22 -10.54
N ASP A 99 -14.61 10.27 -9.78
CA ASP A 99 -15.02 10.23 -8.38
C ASP A 99 -16.49 10.50 -8.07
N ASP A 100 -17.29 10.95 -9.03
CA ASP A 100 -18.66 11.45 -8.82
C ASP A 100 -19.62 10.36 -8.37
N ASP A 101 -19.61 10.06 -7.07
CA ASP A 101 -20.55 9.20 -6.38
C ASP A 101 -20.70 7.79 -6.97
N VAL A 102 -19.62 7.30 -7.60
CA VAL A 102 -19.55 5.99 -8.22
C VAL A 102 -18.49 5.11 -7.59
N PHE A 103 -18.72 3.81 -7.67
CA PHE A 103 -17.71 2.80 -7.41
C PHE A 103 -17.09 2.34 -8.72
N ARG A 104 -15.81 2.64 -8.86
CA ARG A 104 -15.01 2.21 -10.01
C ARG A 104 -14.65 0.74 -9.91
N VAL A 105 -14.93 0.01 -10.98
CA VAL A 105 -14.43 -1.34 -11.24
C VAL A 105 -13.56 -1.36 -12.49
N ASP A 106 -12.74 -2.39 -12.68
CA ASP A 106 -11.93 -2.56 -13.89
C ASP A 106 -12.78 -2.62 -15.16
N THR A 107 -13.79 -3.49 -15.20
CA THR A 107 -14.75 -3.61 -16.31
C THR A 107 -16.15 -3.94 -15.79
N VAL A 108 -17.20 -3.50 -16.48
CA VAL A 108 -18.58 -3.93 -16.18
C VAL A 108 -19.09 -5.00 -17.13
N PHE A 109 -18.39 -5.29 -18.24
CA PHE A 109 -18.75 -6.36 -19.16
C PHE A 109 -17.93 -7.64 -18.91
N PRO A 110 -18.54 -8.84 -18.89
CA PRO A 110 -19.97 -9.14 -18.98
C PRO A 110 -20.69 -9.10 -17.62
N PHE A 111 -19.98 -8.69 -16.57
CA PHE A 111 -20.39 -8.71 -15.16
C PHE A 111 -21.80 -8.13 -14.90
N LEU A 112 -22.10 -6.95 -15.44
CA LEU A 112 -23.41 -6.31 -15.31
C LEU A 112 -24.39 -6.70 -16.43
N SER A 113 -23.91 -7.05 -17.62
CA SER A 113 -24.76 -7.40 -18.76
C SER A 113 -25.42 -8.77 -18.61
N ASN A 114 -24.82 -9.67 -17.83
CA ASN A 114 -25.39 -10.99 -17.53
C ASN A 114 -26.45 -10.95 -16.42
N LEU A 115 -26.62 -9.82 -15.75
CA LEU A 115 -27.62 -9.63 -14.72
C LEU A 115 -28.91 -9.18 -15.40
N SER A 116 -29.93 -10.03 -15.40
CA SER A 116 -31.23 -9.71 -15.98
C SER A 116 -31.73 -8.37 -15.40
N ARG A 117 -32.02 -7.39 -16.27
CA ARG A 117 -32.82 -6.22 -15.91
C ARG A 117 -34.24 -6.72 -15.70
N THR A 118 -34.53 -7.28 -14.54
CA THR A 118 -35.92 -7.46 -14.14
C THR A 118 -36.41 -6.07 -13.75
N ASP A 119 -36.98 -5.36 -14.74
CA ASP A 119 -37.68 -4.08 -14.53
C ASP A 119 -38.90 -4.26 -13.58
N ASP A 120 -39.26 -5.50 -13.25
CA ASP A 120 -40.18 -5.89 -12.18
C ASP A 120 -39.42 -6.50 -10.98
N LEU A 121 -38.98 -5.66 -10.04
CA LEU A 121 -38.51 -6.15 -8.73
C LEU A 121 -39.68 -6.76 -7.97
N THR A 122 -39.51 -7.95 -7.42
CA THR A 122 -40.50 -8.53 -6.51
C THR A 122 -40.47 -7.81 -5.16
N GLU A 123 -41.53 -7.98 -4.35
CA GLU A 123 -41.56 -7.46 -2.97
C GLU A 123 -40.34 -7.96 -2.16
N LYS A 124 -39.92 -9.20 -2.38
CA LYS A 124 -38.74 -9.79 -1.73
C LYS A 124 -37.44 -9.10 -2.15
N ASP A 125 -37.31 -8.73 -3.42
CA ASP A 125 -36.12 -8.03 -3.92
C ASP A 125 -36.01 -6.63 -3.31
N THR A 126 -37.17 -5.99 -3.10
CA THR A 126 -37.26 -4.68 -2.42
C THR A 126 -36.85 -4.77 -0.95
N GLN A 127 -37.19 -5.86 -0.25
CA GLN A 127 -36.79 -6.10 1.14
C GLN A 127 -35.28 -6.31 1.28
N ILE A 128 -34.65 -7.01 0.33
CA ILE A 128 -33.19 -7.20 0.29
C ILE A 128 -32.50 -5.85 0.11
N ASP A 129 -32.92 -5.05 -0.88
CA ASP A 129 -32.36 -3.72 -1.12
C ASP A 129 -32.49 -2.81 0.11
N ALA A 130 -33.68 -2.77 0.73
CA ALA A 130 -33.94 -1.98 1.92
C ALA A 130 -33.01 -2.38 3.08
N GLY A 131 -32.88 -3.69 3.36
CA GLY A 131 -32.00 -4.18 4.43
C GLY A 131 -30.53 -3.86 4.19
N PHE A 132 -30.06 -3.93 2.94
CA PHE A 132 -28.70 -3.53 2.60
C PHE A 132 -28.50 -2.01 2.70
N ARG A 133 -29.43 -1.19 2.22
CA ARG A 133 -29.35 0.28 2.36
C ARG A 133 -29.35 0.73 3.81
N GLU A 134 -30.20 0.12 4.65
CA GLU A 134 -30.24 0.39 6.09
C GLU A 134 -28.89 0.07 6.75
N ALA A 135 -28.34 -1.10 6.46
CA ALA A 135 -27.05 -1.51 7.04
C ALA A 135 -25.86 -0.69 6.52
N ALA A 136 -25.92 -0.23 5.28
CA ALA A 136 -24.87 0.58 4.68
C ALA A 136 -24.89 2.03 5.24
N GLY A 137 -26.08 2.53 5.57
CA GLY A 137 -26.28 3.86 6.15
C GLY A 137 -26.06 5.00 5.14
N GLU A 138 -26.32 6.23 5.57
CA GLU A 138 -26.33 7.41 4.69
C GLU A 138 -24.94 7.82 4.13
N GLY A 139 -23.84 7.20 4.61
CA GLY A 139 -22.47 7.58 4.23
C GLY A 139 -21.60 6.46 3.64
N LYS A 140 -21.92 5.17 3.86
CA LYS A 140 -21.15 4.06 3.27
C LYS A 140 -22.00 3.40 2.23
N LYS A 141 -21.70 3.60 0.94
CA LYS A 141 -22.47 3.00 -0.15
C LYS A 141 -22.05 1.56 -0.48
N HIS A 142 -21.38 0.86 0.45
CA HIS A 142 -20.93 -0.52 0.28
C HIS A 142 -21.06 -1.32 1.58
N LEU A 143 -21.13 -2.65 1.46
CA LEU A 143 -21.10 -3.58 2.59
C LEU A 143 -20.02 -4.63 2.39
N SER A 144 -19.44 -5.11 3.50
CA SER A 144 -18.62 -6.31 3.46
C SER A 144 -19.49 -7.53 3.11
N TRP A 145 -18.88 -8.51 2.45
CA TRP A 145 -19.53 -9.78 2.14
C TRP A 145 -20.18 -10.44 3.36
N ASP A 146 -19.46 -10.52 4.48
CA ASP A 146 -19.95 -11.18 5.69
C ASP A 146 -21.18 -10.49 6.28
N ASN A 147 -21.20 -9.15 6.26
CA ASN A 147 -22.37 -8.38 6.70
C ASN A 147 -23.57 -8.62 5.77
N ALA A 148 -23.34 -8.65 4.46
CA ALA A 148 -24.39 -8.91 3.49
C ALA A 148 -25.01 -10.31 3.65
N VAL A 149 -24.17 -11.33 3.82
CA VAL A 149 -24.62 -12.71 4.11
C VAL A 149 -25.38 -12.78 5.44
N HIS A 150 -24.91 -12.07 6.47
CA HIS A 150 -25.59 -12.00 7.75
C HIS A 150 -27.00 -11.39 7.61
N ILE A 151 -27.15 -10.29 6.87
CA ILE A 151 -28.44 -9.63 6.63
C ILE A 151 -29.40 -10.57 5.89
N LEU A 152 -28.94 -11.26 4.84
CA LEU A 152 -29.76 -12.24 4.12
C LEU A 152 -30.28 -13.34 5.06
N ARG A 153 -29.40 -13.89 5.91
CA ARG A 153 -29.79 -14.93 6.89
C ARG A 153 -30.78 -14.40 7.93
N SER A 154 -30.55 -13.20 8.44
CA SER A 154 -31.44 -12.54 9.41
C SER A 154 -32.84 -12.25 8.84
N ASN A 155 -32.94 -12.06 7.52
CA ASN A 155 -34.19 -11.91 6.79
C ASN A 155 -34.82 -13.25 6.34
N GLY A 156 -34.34 -14.38 6.86
CA GLY A 156 -34.93 -15.69 6.63
C GLY A 156 -34.52 -16.37 5.32
N HIS A 157 -33.50 -15.86 4.61
CA HIS A 157 -32.95 -16.55 3.45
C HIS A 157 -32.02 -17.68 3.88
N TYR A 158 -32.18 -18.85 3.26
CA TYR A 158 -31.28 -19.98 3.43
C TYR A 158 -30.06 -19.80 2.51
N ILE A 159 -28.87 -19.67 3.11
CA ILE A 159 -27.59 -19.45 2.40
C ILE A 159 -26.62 -20.57 2.78
N ASP A 160 -26.54 -21.58 1.92
CA ASP A 160 -25.65 -22.75 2.02
C ASP A 160 -24.35 -22.59 1.22
N ASP A 161 -24.35 -21.78 0.16
CA ASP A 161 -23.17 -21.45 -0.63
C ASP A 161 -23.09 -19.97 -1.07
N ASP A 162 -21.91 -19.59 -1.57
CA ASP A 162 -21.64 -18.24 -2.05
C ASP A 162 -22.42 -17.88 -3.31
N ALA A 163 -22.76 -18.86 -4.16
CA ALA A 163 -23.49 -18.64 -5.40
C ALA A 163 -24.94 -18.20 -5.12
N THR A 164 -25.57 -18.82 -4.13
CA THR A 164 -26.91 -18.50 -3.66
C THR A 164 -26.94 -17.10 -3.03
N ALA A 165 -25.93 -16.76 -2.24
CA ALA A 165 -25.78 -15.43 -1.66
C ALA A 165 -25.64 -14.35 -2.76
N GLU A 166 -24.75 -14.57 -3.73
CA GLU A 166 -24.51 -13.64 -4.83
C GLU A 166 -25.75 -13.47 -5.72
N MET A 167 -26.48 -14.56 -6.01
CA MET A 167 -27.76 -14.49 -6.75
C MET A 167 -28.79 -13.60 -6.03
N LEU A 168 -28.97 -13.78 -4.71
CA LEU A 168 -29.91 -12.98 -3.92
C LEU A 168 -29.50 -11.50 -3.85
N MET A 169 -28.20 -11.23 -3.71
CA MET A 169 -27.68 -9.86 -3.76
C MET A 169 -27.98 -9.21 -5.12
N ASN A 170 -27.75 -9.95 -6.20
CA ASN A 170 -28.02 -9.52 -7.56
C ASN A 170 -29.50 -9.25 -7.83
N HIS A 171 -30.41 -10.03 -7.26
CA HIS A 171 -31.85 -9.78 -7.33
C HIS A 171 -32.24 -8.51 -6.58
N GLY A 172 -31.64 -8.27 -5.41
CA GLY A 172 -31.82 -7.02 -4.66
C GLY A 172 -31.18 -5.78 -5.31
N GLY A 173 -30.58 -5.90 -6.50
CA GLY A 173 -29.94 -4.78 -7.20
C GLY A 173 -28.53 -4.44 -6.70
N TRP A 174 -27.87 -5.36 -5.99
CA TRP A 174 -26.50 -5.23 -5.51
C TRP A 174 -25.59 -6.20 -6.25
N VAL A 175 -24.32 -5.83 -6.41
CA VAL A 175 -23.36 -6.64 -7.14
C VAL A 175 -22.12 -6.90 -6.31
N VAL A 176 -21.57 -8.10 -6.44
CA VAL A 176 -20.36 -8.53 -5.73
C VAL A 176 -19.14 -8.02 -6.47
N THR A 177 -18.21 -7.44 -5.74
CA THR A 177 -16.91 -6.98 -6.25
C THR A 177 -15.79 -7.53 -5.40
N TYR A 178 -14.63 -7.66 -6.02
CA TYR A 178 -13.44 -8.25 -5.43
C TYR A 178 -12.43 -7.15 -5.11
N THR A 179 -11.91 -7.16 -3.89
CA THR A 179 -11.00 -6.11 -3.43
C THR A 179 -10.14 -6.63 -2.26
N TYR A 180 -9.62 -5.71 -1.46
CA TYR A 180 -8.77 -5.99 -0.31
C TYR A 180 -9.36 -5.37 0.95
N GLU A 181 -9.08 -6.00 2.08
CA GLU A 181 -9.49 -5.49 3.38
C GLU A 181 -8.65 -4.27 3.76
N GLY A 182 -9.32 -3.19 4.15
CA GLY A 182 -8.66 -2.03 4.73
C GLY A 182 -8.09 -2.37 6.10
N LEU A 183 -6.79 -2.16 6.31
CA LEU A 183 -6.16 -2.41 7.61
C LEU A 183 -6.69 -1.40 8.63
N GLY A 184 -7.04 -1.85 9.84
CA GLY A 184 -7.60 -0.97 10.87
C GLY A 184 -8.84 -0.19 10.42
N GLY A 185 -9.61 -0.72 9.47
CA GLY A 185 -10.80 -0.06 8.90
C GLY A 185 -10.51 1.12 7.98
N ASN A 186 -9.27 1.25 7.47
CA ASN A 186 -8.87 2.32 6.57
C ASN A 186 -8.05 1.81 5.38
N GLU A 187 -7.92 2.64 4.35
CA GLU A 187 -7.30 2.25 3.08
C GLU A 187 -5.87 2.78 2.89
N PHE A 188 -5.24 3.36 3.93
CA PHE A 188 -3.95 4.04 3.77
C PHE A 188 -2.78 3.08 3.59
N ALA A 189 -2.87 1.85 4.11
CA ALA A 189 -1.78 0.89 4.03
C ALA A 189 -1.51 0.35 2.62
N LYS A 190 -2.50 0.33 1.72
CA LYS A 190 -2.38 -0.25 0.36
C LYS A 190 -1.90 -1.70 0.32
N SER A 191 -2.22 -2.48 1.34
CA SER A 191 -1.96 -3.92 1.34
C SER A 191 -2.88 -4.61 0.33
N VAL A 192 -2.33 -5.51 -0.48
CA VAL A 192 -3.12 -6.42 -1.34
C VAL A 192 -3.43 -7.75 -0.64
N VAL A 193 -3.27 -7.78 0.69
CA VAL A 193 -3.64 -8.90 1.56
C VAL A 193 -4.22 -8.40 2.90
N PRO A 194 -5.25 -9.07 3.45
CA PRO A 194 -6.01 -10.16 2.83
C PRO A 194 -6.96 -9.64 1.73
N SER A 195 -7.24 -10.49 0.74
CA SER A 195 -8.30 -10.21 -0.24
C SER A 195 -9.67 -10.38 0.40
N THR A 196 -10.66 -9.60 -0.04
CA THR A 196 -12.04 -9.68 0.43
C THR A 196 -13.03 -9.45 -0.72
N ARG A 197 -14.31 -9.54 -0.40
CA ARG A 197 -15.45 -9.21 -1.26
C ARG A 197 -16.28 -8.11 -0.62
N GLU A 198 -16.78 -7.21 -1.45
CA GLU A 198 -17.72 -6.17 -1.05
C GLU A 198 -18.91 -6.18 -2.00
N ILE A 199 -20.08 -5.81 -1.49
CA ILE A 199 -21.28 -5.61 -2.31
C ILE A 199 -21.56 -4.13 -2.48
N LEU A 200 -21.99 -3.77 -3.69
CA LEU A 200 -22.24 -2.40 -4.11
C LEU A 200 -23.62 -2.30 -4.77
N PRO A 201 -24.36 -1.18 -4.62
CA PRO A 201 -25.57 -0.97 -5.39
C PRO A 201 -25.20 -0.87 -6.88
N ARG A 202 -25.84 -1.68 -7.72
CA ARG A 202 -25.57 -1.75 -9.17
C ARG A 202 -25.61 -0.38 -9.84
N SER A 203 -26.52 0.48 -9.41
CA SER A 203 -26.73 1.83 -9.95
C SER A 203 -25.48 2.74 -9.84
N HIS A 204 -24.60 2.50 -8.87
CA HIS A 204 -23.40 3.29 -8.61
C HIS A 204 -22.13 2.65 -9.18
N VAL A 205 -22.19 1.45 -9.77
CA VAL A 205 -20.99 0.80 -10.32
C VAL A 205 -20.71 1.30 -11.73
N ARG A 206 -19.47 1.68 -12.01
CA ARG A 206 -18.99 2.09 -13.34
C ARG A 206 -17.66 1.44 -13.66
N GLY A 207 -17.50 0.98 -14.89
CA GLY A 207 -16.28 0.33 -15.36
C GLY A 207 -15.27 1.36 -15.87
N TRP A 208 -14.00 1.15 -15.56
CA TRP A 208 -12.90 1.96 -16.06
C TRP A 208 -12.76 1.81 -17.58
N VAL A 209 -12.75 0.56 -18.07
CA VAL A 209 -12.59 0.27 -19.49
C VAL A 209 -13.74 0.88 -20.30
N GLU A 210 -14.97 0.75 -19.84
CA GLU A 210 -16.15 1.24 -20.58
C GLU A 210 -16.23 2.77 -20.63
N ASP A 211 -15.84 3.45 -19.56
CA ASP A 211 -15.93 4.92 -19.49
C ASP A 211 -14.71 5.61 -20.12
N PHE A 212 -13.53 4.97 -20.12
CA PHE A 212 -12.26 5.64 -20.40
C PHE A 212 -11.35 4.94 -21.42
N THR A 213 -11.87 4.00 -22.21
CA THR A 213 -11.14 3.52 -23.40
C THR A 213 -11.18 4.58 -24.49
N MET A 214 -10.01 5.12 -24.84
CA MET A 214 -9.85 6.23 -25.80
C MET A 214 -8.63 5.99 -26.70
N ASP A 215 -8.70 6.45 -27.94
CA ASP A 215 -7.58 6.42 -28.89
C ASP A 215 -6.73 7.69 -28.71
N VAL A 216 -5.92 7.71 -27.65
CA VAL A 216 -4.99 8.81 -27.33
C VAL A 216 -3.65 8.26 -26.85
N ASP A 217 -2.57 8.99 -27.09
CA ASP A 217 -1.21 8.61 -26.68
C ASP A 217 -1.01 8.81 -25.17
N VAL A 218 -1.64 9.83 -24.59
CA VAL A 218 -1.56 10.16 -23.16
C VAL A 218 -2.95 10.34 -22.58
N LEU A 219 -3.31 9.47 -21.64
CA LEU A 219 -4.50 9.59 -20.80
C LEU A 219 -4.08 9.96 -19.37
N LEU A 220 -4.47 11.15 -18.91
CA LEU A 220 -4.14 11.67 -17.59
C LEU A 220 -5.36 11.65 -16.68
N LEU A 221 -5.33 10.87 -15.60
CA LEU A 221 -6.31 10.98 -14.53
C LEU A 221 -5.92 12.11 -13.58
N GLU A 222 -6.78 13.13 -13.48
CA GLU A 222 -6.58 14.23 -12.54
C GLU A 222 -7.03 13.87 -11.12
N GLY A 223 -6.36 14.43 -10.12
CA GLY A 223 -6.82 14.41 -8.74
C GLY A 223 -6.14 13.39 -7.83
N GLU A 224 -6.78 13.13 -6.69
CA GLU A 224 -6.25 12.36 -5.58
C GLU A 224 -6.74 10.91 -5.67
N ILE A 225 -5.86 10.00 -6.09
CA ILE A 225 -6.15 8.58 -6.25
C ILE A 225 -5.57 7.70 -5.14
N HIS A 226 -4.88 8.31 -4.17
CA HIS A 226 -4.19 7.61 -3.10
C HIS A 226 -4.98 7.62 -1.78
N LEU A 227 -5.40 8.76 -1.23
CA LEU A 227 -6.06 8.78 0.09
C LEU A 227 -7.44 8.11 0.06
N GLU A 228 -7.73 7.26 1.06
CA GLU A 228 -9.02 6.56 1.24
C GLU A 228 -9.50 5.67 0.06
N ARG A 229 -8.61 5.37 -0.89
CA ARG A 229 -8.91 4.47 -2.03
C ARG A 229 -8.45 3.05 -1.80
N LYS A 230 -9.19 2.06 -2.33
CA LYS A 230 -8.73 0.67 -2.40
C LYS A 230 -7.36 0.59 -3.11
N PRO A 231 -6.54 -0.46 -2.87
CA PRO A 231 -5.44 -0.78 -3.78
C PRO A 231 -5.92 -0.83 -5.24
N ALA A 232 -5.08 -0.42 -6.18
CA ALA A 232 -5.44 -0.10 -7.58
C ALA A 232 -6.34 1.13 -7.79
N SER A 233 -6.79 1.79 -6.72
CA SER A 233 -7.75 2.91 -6.75
C SER A 233 -9.13 2.52 -7.30
N LEU A 234 -9.43 1.22 -7.39
CA LEU A 234 -10.68 0.66 -7.88
C LEU A 234 -10.95 -0.71 -7.23
N ARG A 235 -12.09 -1.31 -7.55
CA ARG A 235 -12.43 -2.71 -7.25
C ARG A 235 -12.36 -3.56 -8.52
N PHE A 236 -12.41 -4.87 -8.38
CA PHE A 236 -12.38 -5.77 -9.53
C PHE A 236 -13.74 -6.45 -9.70
N ALA A 237 -14.19 -6.58 -10.94
CA ALA A 237 -15.42 -7.29 -11.26
C ALA A 237 -15.28 -8.81 -11.11
N THR A 238 -14.05 -9.35 -11.13
CA THR A 238 -13.78 -10.77 -10.96
C THR A 238 -12.62 -11.04 -9.99
N SER A 239 -12.63 -12.21 -9.36
CA SER A 239 -11.50 -12.69 -8.55
C SER A 239 -10.23 -12.84 -9.38
N ALA A 240 -10.34 -13.30 -10.62
CA ALA A 240 -9.20 -13.46 -11.54
C ALA A 240 -8.51 -12.12 -11.85
N ALA A 241 -9.27 -11.04 -12.09
CA ALA A 241 -8.70 -9.72 -12.31
C ALA A 241 -8.02 -9.15 -11.05
N ARG A 242 -8.64 -9.34 -9.87
CA ARG A 242 -8.00 -9.04 -8.58
C ARG A 242 -6.70 -9.82 -8.41
N ASP A 243 -6.72 -11.12 -8.70
CA ASP A 243 -5.53 -11.98 -8.56
C ASP A 243 -4.42 -11.60 -9.51
N ASN A 244 -4.78 -11.18 -10.73
CA ASN A 244 -3.83 -10.63 -11.68
C ASN A 244 -3.14 -9.37 -11.13
N TYR A 245 -3.90 -8.44 -10.53
CA TYR A 245 -3.34 -7.26 -9.87
C TYR A 245 -2.52 -7.63 -8.61
N THR A 246 -2.99 -8.59 -7.81
CA THR A 246 -2.24 -9.10 -6.65
C THR A 246 -0.90 -9.66 -7.12
N HIS A 247 -0.91 -10.52 -8.14
CA HIS A 247 0.29 -11.11 -8.70
C HIS A 247 1.23 -10.05 -9.25
N PHE A 248 0.70 -9.01 -9.90
CA PHE A 248 1.46 -7.84 -10.33
C PHE A 248 2.21 -7.15 -9.18
N VAL A 249 1.48 -6.73 -8.14
CA VAL A 249 2.05 -6.03 -6.97
C VAL A 249 3.07 -6.91 -6.26
N LEU A 250 2.75 -8.18 -6.05
CA LEU A 250 3.59 -9.12 -5.30
C LEU A 250 4.81 -9.60 -6.10
N SER A 251 4.70 -9.74 -7.42
CA SER A 251 5.71 -10.43 -8.22
C SER A 251 6.48 -9.53 -9.17
N TYR A 252 5.99 -8.35 -9.52
CA TYR A 252 6.65 -7.50 -10.53
C TYR A 252 7.05 -6.12 -9.99
N MET A 253 6.36 -5.60 -8.97
CA MET A 253 6.80 -4.40 -8.24
C MET A 253 7.89 -4.74 -7.21
N GLN A 254 9.04 -5.21 -7.69
CA GLN A 254 10.15 -5.63 -6.84
C GLN A 254 11.29 -4.62 -6.79
N PRO A 255 11.96 -4.48 -5.64
CA PRO A 255 13.16 -3.68 -5.56
C PRO A 255 14.28 -4.23 -6.41
N THR A 256 15.27 -3.39 -6.71
CA THR A 256 16.48 -3.83 -7.39
C THR A 256 17.21 -4.92 -6.60
N SER A 257 17.88 -5.84 -7.32
CA SER A 257 18.64 -6.93 -6.72
C SER A 257 19.62 -6.49 -5.60
N PRO A 258 20.37 -5.38 -5.73
CA PRO A 258 21.23 -4.89 -4.64
C PRO A 258 20.48 -4.59 -3.34
N LEU A 259 19.28 -4.00 -3.41
CA LEU A 259 18.47 -3.69 -2.23
C LEU A 259 17.89 -4.96 -1.59
N ILE A 260 17.49 -5.94 -2.41
CA ILE A 260 17.04 -7.25 -1.92
C ILE A 260 18.19 -7.95 -1.16
N LEU A 261 19.37 -8.07 -1.78
CA LEU A 261 20.53 -8.72 -1.19
C LEU A 261 21.00 -8.02 0.10
N LEU A 262 20.97 -6.68 0.13
CA LEU A 262 21.22 -5.93 1.35
C LEU A 262 20.21 -6.30 2.43
N SER A 263 18.91 -6.26 2.14
CA SER A 263 17.86 -6.56 3.13
C SER A 263 18.01 -7.96 3.74
N GLU A 264 18.34 -8.98 2.93
CA GLU A 264 18.61 -10.34 3.40
C GLU A 264 19.84 -10.41 4.30
N LYS A 265 20.91 -9.69 3.93
CA LYS A 265 22.13 -9.58 4.75
C LYS A 265 21.84 -8.95 6.11
N LEU A 266 21.00 -7.91 6.14
CA LEU A 266 20.59 -7.23 7.37
C LEU A 266 19.65 -8.10 8.23
N ALA A 267 18.70 -8.82 7.62
CA ALA A 267 17.85 -9.79 8.33
C ALA A 267 18.66 -10.94 8.95
N LYS A 268 19.73 -11.41 8.26
CA LYS A 268 20.67 -12.39 8.83
C LYS A 268 21.46 -11.81 10.02
N ARG A 269 21.75 -10.50 10.04
CA ARG A 269 22.35 -9.84 11.21
C ARG A 269 21.38 -9.81 12.39
N MET A 270 20.11 -9.48 12.17
CA MET A 270 19.08 -9.58 13.20
C MET A 270 18.97 -10.99 13.79
N THR A 271 18.96 -12.01 12.92
CA THR A 271 18.94 -13.41 13.35
C THR A 271 20.15 -13.77 14.22
N ARG A 272 21.35 -13.26 13.89
CA ARG A 272 22.55 -13.45 14.74
C ARG A 272 22.44 -12.75 16.09
N LEU A 273 21.88 -11.53 16.12
CA LEU A 273 21.63 -10.79 17.37
C LEU A 273 20.64 -11.53 18.28
N SER A 274 19.70 -12.29 17.70
CA SER A 274 18.77 -13.17 18.42
C SER A 274 19.32 -14.59 18.62
N HIS A 275 20.63 -14.79 18.48
CA HIS A 275 21.31 -16.08 18.65
C HIS A 275 20.69 -17.22 17.83
N GLY A 276 20.28 -16.92 16.60
CA GLY A 276 19.67 -17.89 15.69
C GLY A 276 18.14 -18.02 15.82
N ARG A 277 17.51 -17.48 16.87
CA ARG A 277 16.05 -17.48 17.05
C ARG A 277 15.36 -16.59 16.02
N GLY A 278 14.05 -16.80 15.86
CA GLY A 278 13.19 -15.79 15.28
C GLY A 278 13.27 -14.48 16.08
N TRP A 279 12.85 -13.38 15.48
CA TRP A 279 12.80 -12.06 16.09
C TRP A 279 11.56 -11.30 15.65
N PHE A 280 11.23 -10.23 16.36
CA PHE A 280 10.07 -9.39 16.05
C PHE A 280 10.49 -8.11 15.35
N SER A 281 9.58 -7.54 14.57
CA SER A 281 9.75 -6.24 13.94
C SER A 281 8.57 -5.33 14.21
N THR A 282 8.83 -4.03 14.21
CA THR A 282 7.78 -3.02 14.26
C THR A 282 8.06 -1.89 13.28
N HIS A 283 7.00 -1.28 12.76
CA HIS A 283 7.08 0.05 12.17
C HIS A 283 6.57 1.09 13.17
N MET A 284 7.40 2.06 13.52
CA MET A 284 7.06 3.19 14.38
C MET A 284 7.11 4.48 13.56
N ARG A 285 5.98 4.82 12.92
CA ARG A 285 5.82 6.09 12.23
C ARG A 285 5.61 7.21 13.25
N ARG A 286 6.51 8.19 13.27
CA ARG A 286 6.45 9.32 14.19
C ARG A 286 6.51 10.65 13.43
N GLY A 287 7.61 10.94 12.74
CA GLY A 287 7.95 12.24 12.12
C GLY A 287 6.79 13.21 11.87
N ASP A 288 6.24 13.18 10.66
CA ASP A 288 5.07 13.99 10.28
C ASP A 288 3.78 13.54 10.99
N PHE A 289 3.64 12.26 11.31
CA PHE A 289 2.47 11.68 11.98
C PHE A 289 2.17 12.30 13.35
N ILE A 290 3.19 12.75 14.09
CA ILE A 290 3.00 13.51 15.33
C ILE A 290 2.31 14.84 15.03
N ARG A 291 2.75 15.54 13.98
CA ARG A 291 2.23 16.87 13.63
C ARG A 291 0.79 16.83 13.13
N ILE A 292 0.44 15.79 12.38
CA ILE A 292 -0.91 15.62 11.81
C ILE A 292 -1.84 14.77 12.70
N GLY A 293 -1.36 14.34 13.88
CA GLY A 293 -2.16 13.59 14.85
C GLY A 293 -2.47 12.14 14.45
N TRP A 294 -1.69 11.57 13.53
CA TRP A 294 -1.84 10.17 13.06
C TRP A 294 -0.98 9.18 13.83
N VAL A 295 -0.16 9.65 14.78
CA VAL A 295 0.61 8.76 15.65
C VAL A 295 -0.32 8.02 16.61
N LYS A 296 -0.11 6.72 16.76
CA LYS A 296 -0.87 5.86 17.69
C LYS A 296 -0.84 6.39 19.13
N ASP A 297 0.36 6.76 19.57
CA ASP A 297 0.64 7.33 20.89
C ASP A 297 1.51 8.58 20.77
N GLN A 298 1.10 9.65 21.44
CA GLN A 298 1.76 10.97 21.37
C GLN A 298 3.20 10.92 21.93
N SER A 299 3.41 10.29 23.09
CA SER A 299 4.75 10.14 23.66
C SER A 299 5.49 8.94 23.08
N LEU A 300 6.83 9.00 23.12
CA LEU A 300 7.68 7.90 22.66
C LEU A 300 7.57 6.69 23.60
N GLU A 301 7.50 6.96 24.89
CA GLU A 301 7.39 5.98 25.96
C GLU A 301 6.10 5.17 25.85
N ALA A 302 4.97 5.84 25.60
CA ALA A 302 3.67 5.19 25.41
C ALA A 302 3.68 4.32 24.15
N HIS A 303 4.18 4.85 23.02
CA HIS A 303 4.27 4.09 21.77
C HIS A 303 5.14 2.83 21.93
N LEU A 304 6.31 2.94 22.57
CA LEU A 304 7.16 1.77 22.82
C LEU A 304 6.51 0.77 23.79
N LYS A 305 5.77 1.24 24.79
CA LYS A 305 4.99 0.36 25.65
C LYS A 305 3.95 -0.41 24.84
N HIS A 306 3.20 0.28 23.98
CA HIS A 306 2.21 -0.32 23.11
C HIS A 306 2.83 -1.40 22.20
N VAL A 307 3.96 -1.09 21.54
CA VAL A 307 4.71 -2.07 20.73
C VAL A 307 5.03 -3.34 21.54
N LYS A 308 5.54 -3.19 22.77
CA LYS A 308 5.87 -4.32 23.64
C LYS A 308 4.63 -5.12 24.06
N ASP A 309 3.52 -4.45 24.34
CA ASP A 309 2.25 -5.09 24.66
C ASP A 309 1.72 -5.90 23.46
N VAL A 310 1.83 -5.37 22.24
CA VAL A 310 1.48 -6.08 21.00
C VAL A 310 2.43 -7.26 20.75
N PHE A 311 3.72 -7.14 21.06
CA PHE A 311 4.66 -8.27 20.99
C PHE A 311 4.28 -9.40 21.94
N GLU A 312 3.78 -9.12 23.14
CA GLU A 312 3.24 -10.17 24.02
C GLU A 312 2.04 -10.89 23.39
N GLN A 313 1.16 -10.16 22.70
CA GLN A 313 0.07 -10.76 21.92
C GLN A 313 0.60 -11.60 20.74
N GLY A 314 1.61 -11.09 20.04
CA GLY A 314 2.28 -11.80 18.95
C GLY A 314 2.88 -13.13 19.39
N ARG A 315 3.56 -13.18 20.55
CA ARG A 315 4.07 -14.45 21.11
C ARG A 315 2.94 -15.46 21.35
N LYS A 316 1.79 -15.01 21.87
CA LYS A 316 0.62 -15.87 22.08
C LYS A 316 0.07 -16.40 20.75
N LYS A 317 -0.14 -15.52 19.76
CA LYS A 317 -0.60 -15.88 18.41
C LYS A 317 0.32 -16.91 17.74
N LEU A 318 1.63 -16.68 17.79
CA LEU A 318 2.61 -17.59 17.20
C LEU A 318 2.63 -18.97 17.89
N THR A 319 2.40 -19.02 19.21
CA THR A 319 2.35 -20.28 19.96
C THR A 319 1.11 -21.12 19.61
N SER A 320 0.00 -20.47 19.24
CA SER A 320 -1.20 -21.16 18.74
C SER A 320 -1.17 -21.47 17.24
N GLY A 321 -0.24 -20.89 16.50
CA GLY A 321 -0.13 -21.01 15.04
C GLY A 321 0.77 -22.14 14.55
N ARG A 322 0.83 -22.35 13.23
CA ARG A 322 1.68 -23.36 12.59
C ARG A 322 3.09 -22.85 12.28
N PHE A 323 3.82 -22.32 13.26
CA PHE A 323 5.18 -21.77 13.05
C PHE A 323 6.34 -22.74 13.31
N TRP A 324 6.07 -24.04 13.25
CA TRP A 324 7.04 -25.12 13.52
C TRP A 324 8.24 -25.15 12.56
N PHE A 325 8.20 -24.42 11.45
CA PHE A 325 9.24 -24.40 10.42
C PHE A 325 10.43 -23.49 10.77
N TRP A 326 10.34 -22.64 11.80
CA TRP A 326 11.47 -21.82 12.24
C TRP A 326 12.40 -22.64 13.14
N SER A 327 13.48 -23.17 12.54
CA SER A 327 14.47 -24.02 13.20
C SER A 327 15.20 -23.36 14.38
N GLY A 328 15.19 -22.02 14.44
CA GLY A 328 15.85 -21.23 15.47
C GLY A 328 15.14 -21.15 16.82
N GLY A 329 13.85 -21.48 16.87
CA GLY A 329 13.01 -21.29 18.05
C GLY A 329 12.36 -19.91 18.17
N MET A 330 11.44 -19.79 19.11
CA MET A 330 10.58 -18.62 19.32
C MET A 330 11.34 -17.40 19.90
N PRO A 331 10.96 -16.17 19.52
CA PRO A 331 11.51 -14.93 20.09
C PRO A 331 11.26 -14.82 21.60
N ARG A 332 12.30 -14.53 22.37
CA ARG A 332 12.21 -14.29 23.82
C ARG A 332 11.76 -12.86 24.13
N ARG A 333 11.49 -12.59 25.41
CA ARG A 333 11.12 -11.25 25.88
C ARG A 333 12.24 -10.24 25.73
N ASP A 334 13.47 -10.67 26.05
CA ASP A 334 14.66 -9.82 26.06
C ASP A 334 15.45 -9.90 24.75
N ASP A 335 14.93 -10.59 23.74
CA ASP A 335 15.57 -10.62 22.42
C ASP A 335 15.48 -9.26 21.74
N PRO A 336 16.53 -8.86 21.00
CA PRO A 336 16.48 -7.64 20.21
C PRO A 336 15.40 -7.76 19.13
N TYR A 337 14.76 -6.64 18.82
CA TYR A 337 13.75 -6.53 17.78
C TYR A 337 14.11 -5.40 16.82
N PHE A 338 13.65 -5.52 15.57
CA PHE A 338 13.89 -4.49 14.56
C PHE A 338 12.83 -3.40 14.64
N VAL A 339 13.23 -2.14 14.49
CA VAL A 339 12.30 -1.01 14.35
C VAL A 339 12.62 -0.23 13.08
N ALA A 340 11.64 -0.14 12.19
CA ALA A 340 11.62 0.86 11.12
C ALA A 340 11.00 2.14 11.69
N THR A 341 11.69 3.28 11.61
CA THR A 341 11.18 4.55 12.14
C THR A 341 11.80 5.74 11.42
N ASP A 342 11.01 6.80 11.29
CA ASP A 342 11.44 8.10 10.77
C ASP A 342 11.87 9.08 11.88
N GLU A 343 11.97 8.62 13.13
CA GLU A 343 12.51 9.39 14.25
C GLU A 343 14.00 9.73 14.03
N ARG A 344 14.38 10.98 14.32
CA ARG A 344 15.73 11.50 14.04
C ARG A 344 16.43 12.06 15.27
N THR A 345 15.70 12.34 16.35
CA THR A 345 16.29 12.93 17.55
C THR A 345 17.19 11.92 18.25
N LYS A 346 18.37 12.39 18.69
CA LYS A 346 19.38 11.53 19.31
C LYS A 346 18.86 10.91 20.60
N GLU A 347 18.08 11.68 21.35
CA GLU A 347 17.47 11.33 22.62
C GLU A 347 16.46 10.19 22.42
N SER A 348 15.51 10.34 21.50
CA SER A 348 14.52 9.31 21.18
C SER A 348 15.17 8.04 20.66
N LEU A 349 16.12 8.14 19.72
CA LEU A 349 16.84 6.97 19.21
C LEU A 349 17.68 6.29 20.28
N THR A 350 18.23 7.03 21.24
CA THR A 350 18.93 6.44 22.40
C THR A 350 17.95 5.70 23.31
N TYR A 351 16.76 6.27 23.54
CA TYR A 351 15.72 5.63 24.34
C TYR A 351 15.20 4.34 23.70
N ILE A 352 14.92 4.38 22.39
CA ILE A 352 14.53 3.22 21.57
C ILE A 352 15.59 2.10 21.70
N ARG A 353 16.87 2.41 21.52
CA ARG A 353 17.98 1.44 21.64
C ARG A 353 18.13 0.85 23.03
N LYS A 354 18.05 1.69 24.08
CA LYS A 354 18.05 1.21 25.48
C LYS A 354 16.91 0.24 25.79
N ASN A 355 15.87 0.21 24.96
CA ASN A 355 14.71 -0.66 25.10
C ASN A 355 14.74 -1.90 24.20
N GLY A 356 15.91 -2.28 23.66
CA GLY A 356 16.12 -3.51 22.89
C GLY A 356 15.82 -3.42 21.40
N ALA A 357 15.46 -2.22 20.91
CA ALA A 357 15.20 -2.00 19.50
C ALA A 357 16.49 -1.78 18.72
N ILE A 358 16.55 -2.34 17.51
CA ILE A 358 17.64 -2.19 16.56
C ILE A 358 17.12 -1.46 15.32
N THR A 359 17.77 -0.35 14.97
CA THR A 359 17.44 0.44 13.78
C THR A 359 18.26 0.01 12.57
N ILE A 360 17.85 0.40 11.36
CA ILE A 360 18.62 0.12 10.14
C ILE A 360 20.06 0.69 10.21
N TYR A 361 20.24 1.84 10.86
CA TYR A 361 21.54 2.48 10.99
C TYR A 361 22.53 1.69 11.83
N GLU A 362 22.05 0.86 12.77
CA GLU A 362 22.88 -0.03 13.58
C GLU A 362 23.21 -1.34 12.85
N LEU A 363 22.34 -1.75 11.92
CA LEU A 363 22.58 -2.93 11.10
C LEU A 363 23.54 -2.64 9.94
N LEU A 364 23.56 -1.43 9.41
CA LEU A 364 24.43 -1.02 8.31
C LEU A 364 25.89 -0.89 8.74
N THR A 365 26.78 -1.54 7.98
CA THR A 365 28.24 -1.40 8.11
C THR A 365 28.80 -0.51 7.02
N ASP A 366 30.03 -0.03 7.18
CA ASP A 366 30.72 0.77 6.15
C ASP A 366 30.85 0.00 4.82
N GLU A 367 30.96 -1.32 4.89
CA GLU A 367 31.02 -2.16 3.69
C GLU A 367 29.70 -2.16 2.92
N ASP A 368 28.55 -2.20 3.61
CA ASP A 368 27.26 -2.13 2.93
C ASP A 368 27.06 -0.75 2.28
N ARG A 369 27.54 0.30 2.96
CA ARG A 369 27.51 1.68 2.46
C ARG A 369 28.37 1.85 1.22
N ARG A 370 29.56 1.23 1.19
CA ARG A 370 30.41 1.22 -0.01
C ARG A 370 29.79 0.40 -1.14
N GLN A 371 29.19 -0.74 -0.82
CA GLN A 371 28.62 -1.65 -1.80
C GLN A 371 27.40 -1.05 -2.53
N ILE A 372 26.48 -0.43 -1.80
CA ILE A 372 25.30 0.21 -2.41
C ILE A 372 25.63 1.64 -2.87
N GLY A 373 26.44 2.35 -2.10
CA GLY A 373 26.85 3.72 -2.40
C GLY A 373 25.84 4.77 -1.93
N TRP A 374 25.78 5.84 -2.70
CA TRP A 374 24.95 7.02 -2.41
C TRP A 374 23.44 6.75 -2.24
N PRO A 375 22.80 5.71 -2.84
CA PRO A 375 21.36 5.50 -2.65
C PRO A 375 20.93 5.37 -1.19
N LEU A 376 21.78 4.82 -0.32
CA LEU A 376 21.49 4.67 1.12
C LEU A 376 21.50 5.99 1.90
N LEU A 377 21.79 7.12 1.25
CA LEU A 377 21.62 8.46 1.83
C LEU A 377 20.14 8.88 1.85
N PHE A 378 19.30 8.27 1.02
CA PHE A 378 17.91 8.65 0.82
C PHE A 378 16.98 7.74 1.63
N THR A 379 16.10 8.36 2.42
CA THR A 379 15.20 7.64 3.33
C THR A 379 14.18 6.76 2.61
N ASP A 380 13.78 7.13 1.38
CA ASP A 380 12.83 6.33 0.61
C ASP A 380 13.45 5.01 0.14
N VAL A 381 14.73 5.05 -0.27
CA VAL A 381 15.53 3.86 -0.58
C VAL A 381 15.74 3.00 0.68
N LEU A 382 16.05 3.63 1.81
CA LEU A 382 16.16 2.92 3.09
C LEU A 382 14.81 2.28 3.49
N GLY A 383 13.69 2.98 3.29
CA GLY A 383 12.36 2.49 3.60
C GLY A 383 12.03 1.17 2.89
N ILE A 384 12.46 1.01 1.64
CA ILE A 384 12.33 -0.26 0.90
C ILE A 384 13.13 -1.38 1.58
N VAL A 385 14.36 -1.09 2.01
CA VAL A 385 15.21 -2.05 2.73
C VAL A 385 14.59 -2.39 4.10
N GLU A 386 14.08 -1.40 4.83
CA GLU A 386 13.42 -1.57 6.12
C GLU A 386 12.16 -2.43 6.01
N GLN A 387 11.33 -2.24 4.98
CA GLN A 387 10.15 -3.08 4.74
C GLN A 387 10.54 -4.55 4.58
N ARG A 388 11.58 -4.86 3.82
CA ARG A 388 12.05 -6.24 3.61
C ARG A 388 12.69 -6.85 4.84
N ILE A 389 13.45 -6.07 5.62
CA ILE A 389 13.94 -6.52 6.93
C ILE A 389 12.73 -6.84 7.80
N ALA A 390 11.83 -5.89 8.01
CA ALA A 390 10.65 -6.08 8.85
C ALA A 390 9.79 -7.27 8.43
N ALA A 391 9.63 -7.51 7.11
CA ALA A 391 8.92 -8.66 6.59
C ALA A 391 9.59 -10.00 6.88
N SER A 392 10.91 -10.04 7.08
CA SER A 392 11.69 -11.24 7.39
C SER A 392 11.59 -11.67 8.87
N SER A 393 10.90 -10.88 9.71
CA SER A 393 10.71 -11.22 11.12
C SER A 393 9.69 -12.34 11.30
N MET A 394 9.68 -12.97 12.47
CA MET A 394 8.66 -13.97 12.79
C MET A 394 7.30 -13.33 13.06
N PHE A 395 7.28 -12.13 13.62
CA PHE A 395 6.08 -11.35 13.86
C PHE A 395 6.30 -9.86 13.60
N PHE A 396 5.34 -9.23 12.93
CA PHE A 396 5.37 -7.81 12.62
C PHE A 396 4.21 -7.05 13.28
N TYR A 397 4.51 -5.86 13.80
CA TYR A 397 3.53 -4.86 14.19
C TYR A 397 3.71 -3.56 13.38
N GLY A 398 2.62 -2.91 12.96
CA GLY A 398 2.71 -1.58 12.37
C GLY A 398 1.39 -0.81 12.38
N PRO A 399 1.40 0.52 12.20
CA PRO A 399 0.19 1.32 12.14
C PRO A 399 -0.54 1.13 10.80
N ALA A 400 -1.87 1.03 10.87
CA ALA A 400 -2.76 0.87 9.72
C ALA A 400 -2.75 2.07 8.77
N LEU A 401 -2.50 3.27 9.30
CA LEU A 401 -2.42 4.51 8.53
C LEU A 401 -1.15 4.64 7.67
N SER A 402 -0.27 3.63 7.66
CA SER A 402 1.01 3.71 6.94
C SER A 402 1.13 2.71 5.80
N SER A 403 1.43 3.24 4.61
CA SER A 403 1.78 2.44 3.42
C SER A 403 3.05 1.58 3.61
N LEU A 404 3.95 1.96 4.51
CA LEU A 404 5.10 1.11 4.88
C LEU A 404 4.62 -0.20 5.50
N SER A 405 3.61 -0.15 6.38
CA SER A 405 3.03 -1.34 6.99
C SER A 405 2.43 -2.25 5.92
N GLY A 406 1.66 -1.71 4.96
CA GLY A 406 1.11 -2.53 3.88
C GLY A 406 2.19 -3.10 2.95
N GLY A 407 3.27 -2.36 2.68
CA GLY A 407 4.44 -2.87 1.97
C GLY A 407 5.08 -4.08 2.68
N VAL A 408 5.22 -4.03 4.01
CA VAL A 408 5.67 -5.18 4.82
C VAL A 408 4.73 -6.37 4.65
N LEU A 409 3.42 -6.17 4.75
CA LEU A 409 2.42 -7.25 4.62
C LEU A 409 2.44 -7.88 3.22
N ASN A 410 2.57 -7.07 2.17
CA ASN A 410 2.72 -7.55 0.80
C ASN A 410 3.96 -8.45 0.66
N ILE A 411 5.11 -8.03 1.19
CA ILE A 411 6.32 -8.86 1.16
C ILE A 411 6.12 -10.16 1.95
N ARG A 412 5.49 -10.10 3.12
CA ARG A 412 5.18 -11.29 3.94
C ARG A 412 4.27 -12.26 3.21
N ALA A 413 3.30 -11.78 2.43
CA ALA A 413 2.46 -12.62 1.58
C ALA A 413 3.28 -13.36 0.52
N THR A 414 4.29 -12.73 -0.08
CA THR A 414 5.19 -13.42 -1.03
C THR A 414 6.01 -14.53 -0.38
N MET A 415 6.24 -14.43 0.93
CA MET A 415 6.91 -15.45 1.75
C MET A 415 5.95 -16.54 2.26
N GLY A 416 4.65 -16.47 1.92
CA GLY A 416 3.63 -17.42 2.39
C GLY A 416 3.27 -17.27 3.87
N LEU A 417 3.53 -16.11 4.47
CA LEU A 417 3.18 -15.83 5.87
C LEU A 417 1.72 -15.36 5.97
N ASP A 418 0.97 -15.95 6.90
CA ASP A 418 -0.45 -15.63 7.12
C ASP A 418 -0.69 -14.56 8.21
N SER A 419 -1.96 -14.25 8.47
CA SER A 419 -2.42 -13.22 9.41
C SER A 419 -2.12 -13.51 10.89
N SER A 420 -1.73 -14.73 11.25
CA SER A 420 -1.27 -15.05 12.60
C SER A 420 0.12 -14.48 12.89
N SER A 421 0.84 -14.05 11.84
CA SER A 421 2.21 -13.55 11.92
C SER A 421 2.30 -12.02 12.01
N TRP A 422 1.18 -11.29 12.10
CA TRP A 422 1.20 -9.83 12.21
C TRP A 422 -0.01 -9.26 12.95
N ILE A 423 0.13 -8.00 13.39
CA ILE A 423 -0.96 -7.13 13.84
C ILE A 423 -0.74 -5.76 13.18
N VAL A 424 -1.80 -5.20 12.61
CA VAL A 424 -1.81 -3.83 12.08
C VAL A 424 -3.06 -3.12 12.58
N ASP A 425 -2.90 -1.94 13.19
CA ASP A 425 -3.97 -1.25 13.92
C ASP A 425 -3.87 0.28 13.97
#